data_AF-A0A1G1XWH9-F1
#
_entry.id   AF-A0A1G1XWH9-F1
#
_cell.length_a   1.000
_cell.length_b   1.000
_cell.length_c   1.000
_cell.angle_alpha   90.00
_cell.angle_beta   90.00
_cell.angle_gamma   90.00
#
_symmetry.space_group_name_H-M   'P 1'
#
loop_
_entity.id
_entity.type
_entity.pdbx_description
1 polymer ?
#
loop_
_entity_poly.entity_id
_entity_poly.type
_entity_poly.pdbx_seq_one_letter_code
_entity_poly.pdbx_strand_id
1 'polypeptide(L)'
;MKLNEIQKFCRQLLAKVSYPRIGTIIGLQEELGKLAEEVMNIEIYGKPFDKNKLEKKCSEVFFSFIDLCNSYDVELDQISIDRVNEIKKKINQWEIEHGSILQDKRKKLD
;
A
#
# COMPACT_ATOMS: atom_id res chain seq x y z
N MET A 1 13.50 9.77 -1.68
CA MET A 1 12.86 10.24 -2.92
C MET A 1 11.45 10.67 -2.58
N LYS A 2 10.97 11.78 -3.15
CA LYS A 2 9.56 12.19 -3.11
C LYS A 2 8.72 11.24 -3.96
N LEU A 3 7.40 11.23 -3.76
CA LEU A 3 6.50 10.30 -4.44
C LEU A 3 6.55 10.47 -5.98
N ASN A 4 6.52 11.71 -6.48
CA ASN A 4 6.76 12.01 -7.89
C ASN A 4 8.13 11.55 -8.43
N GLU A 5 9.20 11.67 -7.63
CA GLU A 5 10.54 11.24 -8.02
C GLU A 5 10.55 9.71 -8.20
N ILE A 6 9.87 8.99 -7.30
CA ILE A 6 9.69 7.53 -7.41
C ILE A 6 8.86 7.20 -8.66
N GLN A 7 7.71 7.85 -8.87
CA GLN A 7 6.87 7.61 -10.05
C GLN A 7 7.64 7.82 -11.36
N LYS A 8 8.37 8.94 -11.47
CA LYS A 8 9.19 9.27 -12.65
C LYS A 8 10.32 8.28 -12.86
N PHE A 9 11.02 7.93 -11.78
CA PHE A 9 12.11 6.96 -11.84
C PHE A 9 11.61 5.59 -12.29
N CYS A 10 10.51 5.07 -11.71
CA CYS A 10 9.90 3.81 -12.11
C CYS A 10 9.43 3.84 -13.56
N ARG A 11 8.76 4.91 -13.98
CA ARG A 11 8.31 5.09 -15.37
C ARG A 11 9.48 5.01 -16.35
N GLN A 12 10.61 5.64 -16.04
CA GLN A 12 11.82 5.59 -16.87
C GLN A 12 12.47 4.20 -16.86
N LEU A 13 12.61 3.59 -15.68
CA LEU A 13 13.22 2.27 -15.51
C LEU A 13 12.45 1.18 -16.26
N LEU A 14 11.12 1.22 -16.18
CA LEU A 14 10.23 0.21 -16.73
C LEU A 14 9.78 0.50 -18.16
N ALA A 15 10.16 1.63 -18.76
CA ALA A 15 9.66 2.08 -20.08
C ALA A 15 9.78 1.04 -21.21
N LYS A 16 10.77 0.14 -21.14
CA LYS A 16 11.03 -0.91 -22.15
C LYS A 16 10.42 -2.27 -21.81
N VAL A 17 9.94 -2.44 -20.59
CA VAL A 17 9.42 -3.72 -20.05
C VAL A 17 8.06 -3.55 -19.40
N SER A 18 7.39 -2.42 -19.63
CA SER A 18 6.10 -2.12 -19.03
C SER A 18 5.08 -3.16 -19.49
N TYR A 19 4.37 -3.74 -18.54
CA TYR A 19 3.22 -4.58 -18.85
C TYR A 19 2.18 -3.79 -19.64
N PRO A 20 1.32 -4.47 -20.43
CA PRO A 20 0.07 -3.88 -20.87
C PRO A 20 -0.71 -3.32 -19.66
N ARG A 21 -1.52 -2.27 -19.84
CA ARG A 21 -2.29 -1.63 -18.75
C ARG A 21 -3.08 -2.62 -17.89
N ILE A 22 -3.65 -3.67 -18.48
CA ILE A 22 -4.38 -4.70 -17.72
C ILE A 22 -3.45 -5.57 -16.86
N GLY A 23 -2.20 -5.75 -17.28
CA GLY A 23 -1.20 -6.51 -16.53
C GLY A 23 -0.77 -5.81 -15.23
N THR A 24 -0.83 -4.47 -15.17
CA THR A 24 -0.40 -3.72 -13.97
C THR A 24 -1.35 -3.93 -12.79
N ILE A 25 -2.66 -4.01 -13.02
CA ILE A 25 -3.63 -4.33 -11.96
C ILE A 25 -3.54 -5.80 -11.53
N ILE A 26 -3.26 -6.73 -12.46
CA ILE A 26 -3.05 -8.14 -12.14
C ILE A 26 -1.79 -8.30 -11.29
N GLY A 27 -0.68 -7.67 -11.67
CA GLY A 27 0.56 -7.69 -10.89
C GLY A 27 0.38 -7.10 -9.48
N LEU A 28 -0.37 -6.01 -9.34
CA LEU A 28 -0.72 -5.47 -8.01
C LEU A 28 -1.49 -6.50 -7.17
N GLN A 29 -2.47 -7.19 -7.76
CA GLN A 29 -3.26 -8.21 -7.07
C GLN A 29 -2.40 -9.40 -6.62
N GLU A 30 -1.43 -9.83 -7.43
CA GLU A 30 -0.47 -10.88 -7.05
C GLU A 30 0.39 -10.47 -5.85
N GLU A 31 0.94 -9.25 -5.86
CA GLU A 31 1.77 -8.77 -4.75
C GLU A 31 0.97 -8.58 -3.46
N LEU A 32 -0.29 -8.14 -3.55
CA LEU A 32 -1.21 -8.09 -2.41
C LEU A 32 -1.46 -9.49 -1.83
N GLY A 33 -1.62 -10.50 -2.68
CA GLY A 33 -1.77 -11.90 -2.25
C GLY A 33 -0.54 -12.39 -1.47
N LYS A 34 0.66 -12.11 -1.96
CA LYS A 34 1.93 -12.46 -1.28
C LYS A 34 2.09 -11.74 0.06
N LEU A 35 1.69 -10.46 0.15
CA LEU A 35 1.70 -9.73 1.41
C LEU A 35 0.69 -10.34 2.41
N ALA A 36 -0.51 -10.66 1.95
CA ALA A 36 -1.53 -11.30 2.80
C ALA A 36 -1.05 -12.67 3.32
N GLU A 37 -0.42 -13.48 2.48
CA GLU A 37 0.19 -14.74 2.89
C GLU A 37 1.25 -14.53 3.97
N GLU A 38 2.09 -13.48 3.85
CA GLU A 38 3.10 -13.18 4.86
C GLU A 38 2.50 -12.79 6.20
N VAL A 39 1.46 -11.96 6.20
CA VAL A 39 0.74 -11.60 7.42
C VAL A 39 0.07 -12.82 8.04
N MET A 40 -0.59 -13.67 7.25
CA MET A 40 -1.18 -14.92 7.76
C MET A 40 -0.14 -15.87 8.36
N ASN A 41 1.02 -15.96 7.74
CA ASN A 41 2.14 -16.76 8.24
C ASN A 41 2.56 -16.33 9.65
N ILE A 42 2.63 -15.02 9.90
CA ILE A 42 2.98 -14.44 11.20
C ILE A 42 1.82 -14.61 12.19
N GLU A 43 0.65 -14.09 11.85
CA GLU A 43 -0.47 -13.92 12.79
C GLU A 43 -1.27 -15.20 13.05
N ILE A 44 -1.36 -16.10 12.06
CA ILE A 44 -2.22 -17.30 12.13
C ILE A 44 -1.40 -18.57 12.29
N TYR A 45 -0.31 -18.70 11.53
CA TYR A 45 0.51 -19.93 11.52
C TYR A 45 1.69 -19.90 12.49
N GLY A 46 1.84 -18.81 13.27
CA GLY A 46 2.84 -18.70 14.33
C GLY A 46 4.28 -18.73 13.83
N LYS A 47 4.53 -18.36 12.56
CA LYS A 47 5.90 -18.24 12.06
C LYS A 47 6.59 -17.04 12.72
N PRO A 48 7.91 -17.12 13.00
CA PRO A 48 8.64 -15.99 13.57
C PRO A 48 8.52 -14.74 12.73
N PHE A 49 8.35 -13.60 13.38
CA PHE A 49 8.31 -12.30 12.71
C PHE A 49 9.67 -11.98 12.06
N ASP A 50 9.66 -11.79 10.74
CA ASP A 50 10.81 -11.32 9.96
C ASP A 50 10.49 -9.96 9.35
N LYS A 51 11.00 -8.91 9.99
CA LYS A 51 10.81 -7.53 9.56
C LYS A 51 11.28 -7.28 8.12
N ASN A 52 12.44 -7.83 7.73
CA ASN A 52 13.00 -7.58 6.41
C ASN A 52 12.12 -8.19 5.32
N LYS A 53 11.56 -9.37 5.60
CA LYS A 53 10.64 -10.05 4.69
C LYS A 53 9.34 -9.28 4.53
N LEU A 54 8.76 -8.78 5.63
CA LEU A 54 7.55 -7.96 5.57
C LEU A 54 7.79 -6.63 4.84
N GLU A 55 8.90 -5.94 5.14
CA GLU A 55 9.29 -4.69 4.45
C GLU A 55 9.44 -4.91 2.94
N LYS A 56 10.04 -6.03 2.54
CA LYS A 56 10.15 -6.41 1.13
C LYS A 56 8.76 -6.59 0.49
N LYS A 57 7.84 -7.32 1.13
CA LYS A 57 6.47 -7.52 0.61
C LYS A 57 5.69 -6.21 0.50
N CYS A 58 5.78 -5.34 1.49
CA CYS A 58 5.20 -4.01 1.43
C CYS A 58 5.77 -3.19 0.27
N SER A 59 7.09 -3.27 0.05
CA SER A 59 7.74 -2.58 -1.07
C SER A 59 7.29 -3.12 -2.43
N GLU A 60 7.14 -4.43 -2.59
CA GLU A 60 6.64 -5.07 -3.82
C GLU A 60 5.24 -4.56 -4.16
N VAL A 61 4.32 -4.52 -3.18
CA VAL A 61 2.98 -3.93 -3.34
C VAL A 61 3.05 -2.45 -3.74
N PHE A 62 3.89 -1.68 -3.05
CA PHE A 62 4.02 -0.25 -3.33
C PHE A 62 4.50 0.01 -4.77
N PHE A 63 5.52 -0.70 -5.24
CA PHE A 63 6.02 -0.53 -6.61
C PHE A 63 5.00 -0.98 -7.66
N SER A 64 4.25 -2.06 -7.43
CA SER A 64 3.17 -2.48 -8.33
C SER A 64 2.02 -1.47 -8.38
N PHE A 65 1.71 -0.80 -7.27
CA PHE A 65 0.74 0.30 -7.27
C PHE A 65 1.23 1.52 -8.06
N ILE A 66 2.52 1.88 -7.92
CA ILE A 66 3.15 2.95 -8.70
C ILE A 66 3.11 2.64 -10.20
N ASP A 67 3.39 1.40 -10.59
CA ASP A 67 3.33 0.97 -12.00
C ASP A 67 1.90 1.07 -12.56
N LEU A 68 0.89 0.66 -11.78
CA LEU A 68 -0.51 0.87 -12.12
C LEU A 68 -0.81 2.35 -12.35
N CYS A 69 -0.48 3.24 -11.41
CA CYS A 69 -0.71 4.68 -11.55
C CYS A 69 -0.02 5.25 -12.79
N ASN A 70 1.24 4.89 -13.03
CA ASN A 70 1.99 5.31 -14.20
C ASN A 70 1.33 4.86 -15.51
N SER A 71 0.79 3.64 -15.57
CA SER A 71 0.15 3.10 -16.78
C SER A 71 -1.13 3.84 -17.19
N TYR A 72 -1.75 4.58 -16.26
CA TYR A 72 -2.94 5.42 -16.47
C TYR A 72 -2.64 6.92 -16.36
N ASP A 73 -1.37 7.33 -16.33
CA ASP A 73 -0.96 8.73 -16.18
C ASP A 73 -1.55 9.43 -14.94
N VAL A 74 -1.67 8.70 -13.84
CA VAL A 74 -2.09 9.23 -12.54
C VAL A 74 -0.89 9.78 -11.77
N GLU A 75 -0.92 11.08 -11.48
CA GLU A 75 0.10 11.77 -10.67
C GLU A 75 -0.33 11.79 -9.19
N LEU A 76 0.47 11.16 -8.32
CA LEU A 76 0.06 10.91 -6.94
C LEU A 76 0.32 12.08 -5.97
N ASP A 77 1.22 13.02 -6.28
CA ASP A 77 1.63 14.07 -5.34
C ASP A 77 0.44 14.89 -4.80
N GLN A 78 -0.25 15.62 -5.68
CA GLN A 78 -1.31 16.53 -5.25
C GLN A 78 -2.53 15.75 -4.72
N ILE A 79 -2.92 14.66 -5.39
CA ILE A 79 -4.07 13.87 -4.96
C ILE A 79 -3.85 13.21 -3.59
N SER A 80 -2.61 12.84 -3.26
CA SER A 80 -2.28 12.29 -1.93
C SER A 80 -2.36 13.38 -0.85
N ILE A 81 -1.89 14.60 -1.16
CA ILE A 81 -2.01 15.75 -0.24
C ILE A 81 -3.48 16.07 0.02
N ASP A 82 -4.29 16.14 -1.03
CA ASP A 82 -5.72 16.42 -0.94
C ASP A 82 -6.41 15.35 -0.10
N ARG A 83 -6.09 14.07 -0.34
CA ARG A 83 -6.62 12.96 0.45
C ARG A 83 -6.26 13.03 1.93
N VAL A 84 -5.02 13.40 2.28
CA VAL A 84 -4.61 13.58 3.68
C VAL A 84 -5.40 14.73 4.32
N ASN A 85 -5.62 15.82 3.60
CA ASN A 85 -6.40 16.95 4.10
C ASN A 85 -7.88 16.59 4.32
N GLU A 86 -8.47 15.75 3.46
CA GLU A 86 -9.82 15.21 3.69
C GLU A 86 -9.89 14.35 4.94
N ILE A 87 -8.91 13.47 5.16
CA ILE A 87 -8.85 12.60 6.34
C ILE A 87 -8.72 13.44 7.61
N LYS A 88 -7.85 14.47 7.60
CA LYS A 88 -7.69 15.39 8.74
C LYS A 88 -8.99 16.06 9.17
N LYS A 89 -9.88 16.39 8.23
CA LYS A 89 -11.19 16.98 8.55
C LYS A 89 -12.12 16.00 9.25
N LYS A 90 -11.95 14.69 9.02
CA LYS A 90 -12.84 13.63 9.51
C LYS A 90 -12.29 12.90 10.73
N ILE A 91 -10.99 13.00 11.02
CA ILE A 91 -10.33 12.15 12.02
C ILE A 91 -10.91 12.35 13.43
N ASN A 92 -11.23 13.58 13.82
CA ASN A 92 -11.84 13.87 15.11
C ASN A 92 -13.22 13.21 15.25
N GLN A 93 -14.00 13.19 14.16
CA GLN A 93 -15.29 12.52 14.15
C GLN A 93 -15.14 11.00 14.26
N TRP A 94 -14.21 10.40 13.52
CA TRP A 94 -13.93 8.97 13.60
C TRP A 94 -13.42 8.53 14.98
N GLU A 95 -12.64 9.38 15.65
CA GLU A 95 -12.19 9.12 17.02
C GLU A 95 -13.37 9.09 18.00
N ILE A 96 -14.31 10.02 17.89
CA ILE A 96 -15.53 10.04 18.70
C ILE A 96 -16.43 8.83 18.40
N GLU A 97 -16.62 8.49 17.12
CA GLU A 97 -17.55 7.44 16.68
C GLU A 97 -17.00 6.02 16.90
N HIS A 98 -15.68 5.83 16.78
CA HIS A 98 -15.08 4.49 16.69
C HIS A 98 -13.89 4.27 17.62
N GLY A 99 -13.35 5.32 18.25
CA GLY A 99 -12.09 5.25 19.01
C GLY A 99 -12.10 4.20 20.13
N SER A 100 -13.15 4.18 20.95
CA SER A 100 -13.30 3.23 22.06
C SER A 100 -13.42 1.79 21.55
N ILE A 101 -14.27 1.55 20.55
CA ILE A 101 -14.46 0.22 19.95
C ILE A 101 -13.16 -0.29 19.34
N LEU A 102 -12.43 0.54 18.59
CA LEU A 102 -11.16 0.16 17.98
C LEU A 102 -10.09 -0.13 19.04
N GLN A 103 -10.04 0.64 20.12
CA GLN A 103 -9.13 0.37 21.24
C GLN A 103 -9.40 -0.98 21.90
N ASP A 104 -10.68 -1.31 22.12
CA ASP A 104 -11.06 -2.60 22.70
C ASP A 104 -10.82 -3.78 21.75
N LYS A 105 -10.95 -3.58 20.44
CA LYS A 105 -10.65 -4.61 19.44
C LYS A 105 -9.15 -4.88 19.34
N ARG A 106 -8.31 -3.84 19.36
CA ARG A 106 -6.85 -4.01 19.37
C ARG A 106 -6.39 -4.89 20.54
N LYS A 107 -6.87 -4.65 21.76
CA LYS A 107 -6.55 -5.50 22.93
C LYS A 107 -6.89 -7.00 22.78
N LYS A 108 -7.80 -7.34 21.86
CA LYS A 108 -8.30 -8.71 21.68
C LYS A 108 -7.72 -9.40 20.45
N LEU A 109 -7.28 -8.63 19.46
CA LEU A 109 -6.92 -9.12 18.13
C LEU A 109 -5.45 -8.83 17.77
N ASP A 110 -4.85 -7.83 18.42
CA ASP A 110 -3.42 -7.48 18.32
C ASP A 110 -2.72 -7.90 19.63
#